data_AF-A0A531JFV6-F1
#
_entry.id   AF-A0A531JFV6-F1
#
_cell.length_a   1.000
_cell.length_b   1.000
_cell.length_c   1.000
_cell.angle_alpha   90.00
_cell.angle_beta   90.00
_cell.angle_gamma   90.00
#
_symmetry.space_group_name_H-M   'P 1'
#
loop_
_entity.id
_entity.type
_entity.pdbx_description
1 polymer ?
#
loop_
_entity_poly.entity_id
_entity_poly.type
_entity_poly.pdbx_seq_one_letter_code
_entity_poly.pdbx_strand_id
1 'polypeptide(L)' 'MDEPDRWRHMSSAPRDGSRILVTVRPSEQGPAEVDLAYWSRADQFGSEGWRASDSSPGRVVEYAEPELKCWMPLPTA' A
#
# COMPACT_ATOMS: atom_id res chain seq x y z
N MET A 1 19.41 -14.35 6.64
CA MET A 1 18.17 -14.92 6.07
C MET A 1 17.08 -13.91 6.40
N ASP A 2 16.84 -12.97 5.50
CA ASP A 2 15.65 -12.13 5.59
C ASP A 2 14.50 -13.06 5.23
N GLU A 3 13.64 -13.44 6.17
CA GLU A 3 12.45 -14.21 5.83
C GLU A 3 11.58 -13.33 4.91
N PRO A 4 11.48 -13.69 3.61
CA PRO A 4 10.82 -12.84 2.63
C PRO A 4 9.29 -12.84 2.79
N ASP A 5 8.77 -13.62 3.75
CA ASP A 5 7.37 -14.03 3.82
C ASP A 5 6.66 -13.63 5.12
N ARG A 6 7.12 -12.55 5.78
CA ARG A 6 6.43 -12.02 6.96
C ARG A 6 5.89 -10.62 6.72
N TRP A 7 4.64 -10.43 7.11
CA TRP A 7 4.02 -9.12 7.26
C TRP A 7 4.82 -8.26 8.25
N ARG A 8 5.17 -7.06 7.81
CA ARG A 8 5.96 -6.05 8.54
C ARG A 8 5.06 -4.84 8.85
N HIS A 9 5.36 -4.10 9.91
CA HIS A 9 4.57 -2.91 10.25
C HIS A 9 4.68 -1.84 9.14
N MET A 10 3.58 -1.17 8.80
CA MET A 10 3.58 -0.16 7.73
C MET A 10 4.60 0.97 7.88
N SER A 11 4.97 1.30 9.12
CA SER A 11 5.99 2.30 9.39
C SER A 11 7.37 1.99 8.76
N SER A 12 7.65 0.74 8.39
CA SER A 12 8.88 0.34 7.72
C SER A 12 8.74 0.10 6.22
N ALA A 13 7.57 0.40 5.64
CA ALA A 13 7.30 0.19 4.23
C ALA A 13 8.15 1.10 3.34
N PRO A 14 8.66 0.62 2.19
CA PRO A 14 9.47 1.41 1.30
C PRO A 14 8.65 2.51 0.61
N ARG A 15 9.07 3.77 0.76
CA ARG A 15 8.43 4.95 0.13
C ARG A 15 9.10 5.35 -1.19
N ASP A 16 9.63 4.35 -1.90
CA ASP A 16 10.42 4.53 -3.12
C ASP A 16 9.59 4.42 -4.41
N GLY A 17 8.35 3.93 -4.32
CA GLY A 17 7.47 3.68 -5.48
C GLY A 17 7.39 2.22 -5.89
N SER A 18 8.21 1.35 -5.29
CA SER A 18 8.06 -0.10 -5.38
C SER A 18 6.67 -0.57 -4.90
N ARG A 19 6.11 -1.57 -5.59
CA ARG A 19 4.82 -2.18 -5.23
C ARG A 19 4.98 -3.16 -4.07
N ILE A 20 4.03 -3.13 -3.14
CA ILE A 20 3.99 -3.97 -1.95
C ILE A 20 2.57 -4.49 -1.74
N LEU A 21 2.45 -5.66 -1.11
CA LEU A 21 1.16 -6.10 -0.57
C LEU A 21 0.90 -5.37 0.74
N VAL A 22 -0.34 -4.97 0.97
CA VAL A 22 -0.77 -4.23 2.16
C VAL A 22 -2.00 -4.90 2.77
N THR A 23 -2.11 -4.86 4.09
CA THR A 23 -3.37 -5.16 4.79
C THR A 23 -4.07 -3.86 5.11
N VAL A 24 -5.28 -3.70 4.59
CA VAL A 24 -6.17 -2.57 4.88
C VAL A 24 -7.02 -2.93 6.09
N ARG A 25 -7.12 -2.02 7.05
CA ARG A 25 -7.98 -2.19 8.22
C ARG A 25 -9.44 -2.26 7.80
N PRO A 26 -10.28 -3.02 8.53
CA PRO A 26 -11.71 -2.96 8.30
C PRO A 26 -12.19 -1.52 8.54
N SER A 27 -13.05 -1.04 7.66
CA SER A 27 -13.59 0.32 7.69
C SER A 27 -15.11 0.27 7.46
N GLU A 28 -15.75 1.44 7.46
CA GLU A 28 -17.17 1.53 7.06
C GLU A 28 -17.42 1.02 5.64
N GLN A 29 -16.37 0.90 4.82
CA GLN A 29 -16.45 0.41 3.45
C GLN A 29 -16.32 -1.11 3.33
N GLY A 30 -15.93 -1.84 4.39
CA GLY A 30 -15.82 -3.30 4.30
C GLY A 30 -14.90 -3.98 5.33
N PRO A 31 -14.76 -5.32 5.23
CA PRO A 31 -13.83 -6.09 6.04
C PRO A 31 -12.37 -5.73 5.74
N ALA A 32 -11.45 -6.28 6.53
CA ALA A 32 -10.02 -6.16 6.24
C ALA A 32 -9.69 -6.88 4.92
N GLU A 33 -8.91 -6.24 4.06
CA GLU A 33 -8.53 -6.77 2.74
C GLU A 33 -7.02 -6.72 2.55
N VAL A 34 -6.51 -7.60 1.68
CA VAL A 34 -5.13 -7.53 1.18
C VAL A 34 -5.18 -6.88 -0.20
N ASP A 35 -4.43 -5.80 -0.37
CA ASP A 35 -4.37 -5.06 -1.64
C ASP A 35 -2.92 -4.83 -2.09
N LEU A 36 -2.75 -4.38 -3.33
CA LEU A 36 -1.46 -4.02 -3.90
C LEU A 36 -1.32 -2.49 -3.91
N ALA A 37 -0.37 -1.95 -3.16
CA ALA A 37 -0.17 -0.50 -3.10
C ALA A 37 1.26 -0.09 -3.48
N TYR A 38 1.44 1.20 -3.74
CA TYR A 38 2.73 1.84 -3.92
C TYR A 38 2.72 3.24 -3.31
N TRP A 39 3.90 3.74 -2.92
CA TRP A 39 4.05 5.13 -2.49
C TRP A 39 4.21 6.02 -3.73
N SER A 40 3.30 6.96 -3.91
CA SER A 40 3.44 8.00 -4.93
C SER A 40 4.06 9.23 -4.32
N ARG A 41 4.98 9.85 -5.05
CA ARG A 41 5.39 11.24 -4.77
C ARG A 41 4.27 12.19 -5.13
N ALA A 42 4.32 13.39 -4.56
CA ALA A 42 3.44 14.47 -4.96
C ALA A 42 3.62 14.76 -6.45
N ASP A 43 2.51 14.81 -7.17
CA ASP A 43 2.48 14.99 -8.61
C ASP A 43 1.19 15.72 -9.01
N GLN A 44 0.95 15.88 -10.32
CA GLN A 44 -0.25 16.56 -10.83
C GLN A 44 -1.59 15.90 -10.42
N PHE A 45 -1.57 14.65 -9.96
CA PHE A 45 -2.73 13.86 -9.55
C PHE A 45 -2.97 13.87 -8.03
N GLY A 46 -2.12 14.51 -7.23
CA GLY A 46 -2.34 14.65 -5.80
C GLY A 46 -1.07 14.77 -4.97
N SER A 47 -1.26 14.80 -3.65
CA SER A 47 -0.17 14.79 -2.67
C SER A 47 0.59 13.46 -2.68
N GLU A 48 1.75 13.45 -2.04
CA GLU A 48 2.45 12.20 -1.78
C GLU A 48 1.65 11.31 -0.82
N GLY A 49 1.68 9.99 -1.05
CA GLY A 49 0.89 9.06 -0.27
C GLY A 49 0.82 7.66 -0.84
N TRP A 50 0.16 6.77 -0.10
CA TRP A 50 -0.10 5.40 -0.55
C TRP A 50 -1.26 5.38 -1.53
N ARG A 51 -1.07 4.70 -2.67
CA ARG A 51 -2.09 4.55 -3.72
C ARG A 51 -2.28 3.08 -4.06
N ALA A 52 -3.53 2.68 -4.29
CA ALA A 52 -3.82 1.36 -4.83
C ALA A 52 -3.24 1.23 -6.24
N SER A 53 -2.59 0.10 -6.52
CA SER A 53 -1.90 -0.14 -7.79
C SER A 53 -2.86 -0.40 -8.95
N ASP A 54 -4.12 -0.77 -8.69
CA ASP A 54 -5.16 -0.95 -9.71
C ASP A 54 -5.90 0.38 -10.02
N SER A 55 -5.48 1.49 -9.41
CA SER A 55 -6.05 2.80 -9.68
C SER A 55 -5.85 3.24 -11.13
N SER A 56 -6.89 3.81 -11.73
CA SER A 56 -6.80 4.42 -13.07
C SER A 56 -6.44 5.91 -13.00
N PRO A 57 -5.77 6.48 -14.03
CA PRO A 57 -5.54 7.92 -14.13
C PRO A 57 -6.85 8.71 -13.97
N GLY A 58 -6.89 9.66 -13.03
CA GLY A 58 -8.10 10.44 -12.72
C GLY A 58 -9.11 9.76 -11.77
N ARG A 59 -8.87 8.51 -11.35
CA ARG A 59 -9.59 7.81 -10.28
C ARG A 59 -8.58 7.10 -9.37
N VAL A 60 -7.72 7.92 -8.75
CA VAL A 60 -6.73 7.43 -7.81
C VAL A 60 -7.43 7.05 -6.51
N VAL A 61 -7.24 5.81 -6.07
CA VAL A 61 -7.62 5.36 -4.73
C VAL A 61 -6.41 5.56 -3.83
N GLU A 62 -6.54 6.48 -2.88
CA GLU A 62 -5.53 6.79 -1.88
C GLU A 62 -5.85 6.08 -0.58
N TYR A 63 -4.82 5.60 0.11
CA TYR A 63 -4.93 5.06 1.45
C TYR A 63 -4.27 6.01 2.45
N ALA A 64 -4.98 6.37 3.51
CA ALA A 64 -4.38 7.06 4.63
C ALA A 64 -3.46 6.10 5.39
N GLU A 65 -2.32 6.58 5.89
CA GLU A 65 -1.41 5.79 6.73
C GLU A 65 -2.08 5.00 7.87
N PRO A 66 -3.08 5.52 8.63
CA PRO A 66 -3.74 4.73 9.68
C PRO A 66 -4.57 3.56 9.16
N GLU A 67 -5.02 3.59 7.90
CA GLU A 67 -5.82 2.53 7.29
C GLU A 67 -4.96 1.31 6.94
N LEU A 68 -3.66 1.50 6.72
CA LEU A 68 -2.74 0.42 6.37
C LEU A 68 -2.04 -0.13 7.63
N LYS A 69 -2.13 -1.44 7.86
CA LYS A 69 -1.61 -2.07 9.08
C LYS A 69 -0.23 -2.71 8.88
N CYS A 70 -0.14 -3.64 7.95
CA CYS A 70 1.08 -4.37 7.64
C CYS A 70 1.36 -4.38 6.13
N TRP A 71 2.63 -4.52 5.76
CA TRP A 71 3.08 -4.73 4.39
C TRP A 71 3.94 -5.98 4.24
N MET A 72 4.05 -6.49 3.03
CA MET A 72 5.10 -7.43 2.64
C MET A 72 5.57 -7.13 1.21
N PRO A 73 6.82 -7.47 0.85
CA PRO A 73 7.26 -7.39 -0.54
C PRO A 73 6.40 -8.31 -1.42
N LEU A 74 6.33 -7.99 -2.72
CA LEU A 74 5.74 -8.91 -3.69
C LEU A 74 6.49 -10.25 -3.67
N PRO A 75 5.81 -11.39 -3.59
CA PRO A 75 6.46 -12.69 -3.68
C PRO A 75 7.12 -12.85 -5.05
N THR A 76 8.39 -13.27 -5.06
CA THR A 76 9.09 -13.66 -6.27
C THR A 76 8.70 -15.10 -6.62
N ALA A 77 8.30 -15.34 -7.87
CA ALA A 77 7.98 -16.68 -8.39
C ALA A 77 9.22 -17.58 -8.50
#